data_AF-A0A9E5H2U9-F1
#
_entry.id   AF-A0A9E5H2U9-F1
#
_cell.length_a   1.000
_cell.length_b   1.000
_cell.length_c   1.000
_cell.angle_alpha   90.00
_cell.angle_beta   90.00
_cell.angle_gamma   90.00
#
_symmetry.space_group_name_H-M   'P 1'
#
loop_
_entity.id
_entity.type
_entity.pdbx_description
1 polymer ?
#
loop_
_entity_poly.entity_id
_entity_poly.type
_entity_poly.pdbx_seq_one_letter_code
_entity_poly.pdbx_strand_id
1 'polypeptide(L)'
;MKKVLLSLAFVLAISSSAVNASSSDEIISTTSIENIEIFEEFGCASDCVSFAKSETFMVANAFGEHPNDDLEFYLDFYNDLYADCYYGNCN
;
A
#
# COMPACT_ATOMS: atom_id res chain seq x y z
N MET A 1 -19.85 -29.69 -28.57
CA MET A 1 -19.31 -29.63 -27.19
C MET A 1 -19.28 -28.17 -26.76
N LYS A 2 -20.02 -27.82 -25.70
CA LYS A 2 -20.15 -26.45 -25.15
C LYS A 2 -19.02 -26.19 -24.15
N LYS A 3 -18.37 -25.02 -24.20
CA LYS A 3 -17.60 -24.40 -23.09
C LYS A 3 -17.75 -22.87 -23.23
N VAL A 4 -18.82 -22.31 -22.66
CA VAL A 4 -18.86 -21.55 -21.39
C VAL A 4 -18.19 -20.17 -21.52
N LEU A 5 -19.03 -19.16 -21.71
CA LEU A 5 -18.73 -17.73 -21.61
C LEU A 5 -18.48 -17.37 -20.15
N LEU A 6 -17.28 -16.92 -19.79
CA LEU A 6 -17.00 -16.41 -18.45
C LEU A 6 -17.03 -14.88 -18.47
N SER A 7 -18.14 -14.37 -17.94
CA SER A 7 -18.50 -13.00 -17.61
C SER A 7 -17.32 -12.07 -17.25
N LEU A 8 -17.07 -11.07 -18.11
CA LEU A 8 -16.33 -9.86 -17.76
C LEU A 8 -17.31 -8.89 -17.09
N ALA A 9 -17.45 -9.01 -15.77
CA ALA A 9 -18.16 -8.05 -14.95
C ALA A 9 -17.24 -7.59 -13.83
N PHE A 10 -16.49 -6.52 -14.09
CA PHE A 10 -15.99 -5.68 -13.03
C PHE A 10 -16.34 -4.23 -13.37
N VAL A 11 -17.56 -3.86 -12.98
CA VAL A 11 -18.02 -2.48 -12.94
C VAL A 11 -17.32 -1.83 -11.76
N LEU A 12 -16.19 -1.17 -12.01
CA LEU A 12 -15.69 -0.13 -11.13
C LEU A 12 -16.17 1.20 -11.69
N ALA A 13 -17.33 1.62 -11.21
CA ALA A 13 -17.78 2.99 -11.34
C ALA A 13 -16.72 3.89 -10.66
N ILE A 14 -15.88 4.54 -11.46
CA ILE A 14 -15.17 5.73 -11.04
C ILE A 14 -16.25 6.82 -11.00
N SER A 15 -17.07 6.81 -9.95
CA SER A 15 -17.86 7.99 -9.60
C SER A 15 -16.85 9.02 -9.12
N SER A 16 -16.48 9.92 -10.04
CA SER A 16 -15.91 11.23 -9.77
C SER A 16 -16.33 11.72 -8.39
N SER A 17 -15.37 11.79 -7.47
CA SER A 17 -15.51 12.54 -6.22
C SER A 17 -16.09 13.92 -6.56
N ALA A 18 -17.20 14.22 -5.91
CA ALA A 18 -18.08 15.34 -6.22
C ALA A 18 -17.31 16.65 -6.42
N VAL A 19 -17.67 17.36 -7.49
CA VAL A 19 -17.41 18.79 -7.62
C VAL A 19 -18.06 19.50 -6.44
N ASN A 20 -17.24 20.15 -5.63
CA ASN A 20 -17.68 20.97 -4.51
C ASN A 20 -18.52 22.14 -5.05
N ALA A 21 -19.83 22.07 -4.88
CA ALA A 21 -20.76 23.18 -5.04
C ALA A 21 -21.57 23.30 -3.75
N SER A 22 -20.90 23.77 -2.68
CA SER A 22 -21.57 24.08 -1.42
C SER A 22 -22.35 25.39 -1.56
N SER A 23 -23.67 25.28 -1.65
CA SER A 23 -24.61 26.33 -1.28
C SER A 23 -25.76 25.70 -0.52
N SER A 24 -25.67 25.70 0.81
CA SER A 24 -26.71 26.15 1.75
C SER A 24 -26.34 25.70 3.16
N ASP A 25 -26.48 26.62 4.10
CA ASP A 25 -26.24 26.45 5.53
C ASP A 25 -27.07 25.30 6.12
N GLU A 26 -26.42 24.30 6.70
CA GLU A 26 -27.06 23.44 7.69
C GLU A 26 -26.06 23.11 8.81
N ILE A 27 -26.33 23.72 9.96
CA ILE A 27 -25.58 23.54 11.21
C ILE A 27 -25.97 22.16 11.76
N ILE A 28 -25.11 21.15 11.56
CA ILE A 28 -25.24 19.87 12.26
C ILE A 28 -24.07 19.71 13.22
N SER A 29 -24.39 20.14 14.45
CA SER A 29 -23.93 19.67 15.76
C SER A 29 -22.63 18.88 15.80
N THR A 30 -21.63 19.54 16.39
CA THR A 30 -20.39 19.02 16.96
C THR A 30 -20.59 17.71 17.73
N THR A 31 -20.52 16.58 17.04
CA THR A 31 -20.17 15.31 17.67
C THR A 31 -18.67 15.18 17.50
N SER A 32 -17.95 15.17 18.61
CA SER A 32 -16.50 15.03 18.71
C SER A 32 -16.00 13.94 17.75
N ILE A 33 -15.38 14.36 16.66
CA ILE A 33 -14.47 13.52 15.89
C ILE A 33 -13.32 13.29 16.87
N GLU A 34 -13.29 12.13 17.52
CA GLU A 34 -12.03 11.59 18.01
C GLU A 34 -11.08 11.68 16.82
N ASN A 35 -10.06 12.52 16.94
CA ASN A 35 -8.96 12.54 16.00
C ASN A 35 -8.36 11.15 16.01
N ILE A 36 -8.80 10.32 15.08
CA ILE A 36 -8.23 9.02 14.80
C ILE A 36 -6.80 9.30 14.35
N GLU A 37 -5.87 9.18 15.30
CA GLU A 37 -4.43 9.33 15.18
C GLU A 37 -3.86 8.12 14.40
N ILE A 38 -4.32 7.91 13.16
CA ILE A 38 -3.89 6.80 12.26
C ILE A 38 -2.65 7.22 11.43
N PHE A 39 -2.09 8.40 11.63
CA PHE A 39 -1.20 9.01 10.64
C PHE A 39 0.31 8.77 10.77
N GLU A 40 0.82 8.21 11.87
CA GLU A 40 2.29 8.03 12.00
C GLU A 40 2.75 6.57 11.86
N GLU A 41 2.08 5.62 12.48
CA GLU A 41 2.54 4.21 12.48
C GLU A 41 2.35 3.52 11.11
N PHE A 42 1.24 3.80 10.43
CA PHE A 42 0.99 3.23 9.09
C PHE A 42 1.89 3.83 8.01
N GLY A 43 2.28 5.10 8.15
CA GLY A 43 3.17 5.78 7.22
C GLY A 43 4.57 5.18 7.28
N CYS A 44 5.14 5.11 8.49
CA CYS A 44 6.50 4.65 8.67
C CYS A 44 6.70 3.18 8.26
N ALA A 45 5.77 2.29 8.65
CA ALA A 45 5.83 0.89 8.22
C ALA A 45 5.72 0.73 6.69
N SER A 46 4.84 1.51 6.04
CA SER A 46 4.67 1.51 4.59
C SER A 46 5.93 2.02 3.85
N ASP A 47 6.60 3.03 4.40
CA ASP A 47 7.84 3.57 3.84
C ASP A 47 8.97 2.53 3.93
N CYS A 48 9.08 1.81 5.06
CA CYS A 48 10.05 0.71 5.20
C CYS A 48 9.77 -0.47 4.27
N VAL A 49 8.51 -0.83 4.03
CA VAL A 49 8.15 -1.83 3.01
C VAL A 49 8.60 -1.37 1.62
N SER A 50 8.33 -0.11 1.28
CA SER A 50 8.69 0.44 -0.04
C SER A 50 10.19 0.48 -0.25
N PHE A 51 10.95 0.88 0.77
CA PHE A 51 12.41 0.85 0.81
C PHE A 51 12.95 -0.56 0.63
N ALA A 52 12.57 -1.50 1.50
CA ALA A 52 13.09 -2.87 1.47
C ALA A 52 12.79 -3.58 0.14
N LYS A 53 11.59 -3.35 -0.44
CA LYS A 53 11.27 -3.86 -1.78
C LYS A 53 12.21 -3.28 -2.83
N SER A 54 12.39 -1.96 -2.87
CA SER A 54 13.23 -1.30 -3.85
C SER A 54 14.66 -1.87 -3.87
N GLU A 55 15.27 -1.99 -2.70
CA GLU A 55 16.63 -2.51 -2.55
C GLU A 55 16.73 -3.99 -2.96
N THR A 56 15.76 -4.82 -2.55
CA THR A 56 15.72 -6.25 -2.93
C THR A 56 15.65 -6.43 -4.44
N PHE A 57 14.80 -5.64 -5.12
CA PHE A 57 14.71 -5.65 -6.59
C PHE A 57 15.98 -5.13 -7.24
N MET A 58 16.63 -4.11 -6.66
CA MET A 58 17.88 -3.57 -7.18
C MET A 58 19.01 -4.61 -7.12
N VAL A 59 19.14 -5.32 -6.01
CA VAL A 59 20.14 -6.39 -5.83
C VAL A 59 19.87 -7.54 -6.80
N ALA A 60 18.64 -8.04 -6.87
CA ALA A 60 18.29 -9.13 -7.79
C ALA A 60 18.59 -8.74 -9.26
N ASN A 61 18.25 -7.52 -9.66
CA ASN A 61 18.56 -7.01 -10.98
C ASN A 61 20.08 -6.91 -11.24
N ALA A 62 20.89 -6.59 -10.23
CA ALA A 62 22.35 -6.58 -10.37
C ALA A 62 22.94 -7.98 -10.63
N PHE A 63 22.28 -9.03 -10.17
CA PHE A 63 22.63 -10.42 -10.45
C PHE A 63 21.95 -10.98 -11.72
N GLY A 64 21.04 -10.22 -12.34
CA GLY A 64 20.28 -10.66 -13.52
C GLY A 64 19.17 -11.65 -13.17
N GLU A 65 18.69 -11.61 -11.94
CA GLU A 65 17.67 -12.50 -11.38
C GLU A 65 16.38 -11.74 -11.05
N HIS A 66 15.28 -12.47 -10.90
CA HIS A 66 14.09 -11.98 -10.22
C HIS A 66 14.16 -12.37 -8.73
N PRO A 67 13.68 -11.53 -7.79
CA PRO A 67 13.64 -11.89 -6.37
C PRO A 67 12.88 -13.19 -6.01
N ASN A 68 12.19 -13.80 -6.97
CA ASN A 68 11.46 -15.06 -6.77
C ASN A 68 12.27 -16.28 -7.25
N ASP A 69 13.42 -16.07 -7.89
CA ASP A 69 14.28 -17.14 -8.41
C ASP A 69 15.06 -17.81 -7.27
N ASP A 70 15.54 -17.03 -6.29
CA ASP A 70 16.06 -17.48 -5.00
C ASP A 70 15.26 -16.85 -3.85
N LEU A 71 14.00 -17.29 -3.72
CA LEU A 71 13.04 -16.68 -2.80
C LEU A 71 13.53 -16.63 -1.35
N GLU A 72 14.26 -17.65 -0.88
CA GLU A 72 14.73 -17.70 0.51
C GLU A 72 15.78 -16.60 0.76
N PHE A 73 16.79 -16.50 -0.11
CA PHE A 73 17.80 -15.46 -0.01
C PHE A 73 17.20 -14.05 -0.07
N TYR A 74 16.34 -13.78 -1.06
CA TYR A 74 15.78 -12.44 -1.25
C TYR A 74 14.72 -12.07 -0.21
N LEU A 75 14.00 -13.05 0.34
CA LEU A 75 13.06 -12.80 1.43
C LEU A 75 13.79 -12.48 2.73
N ASP A 76 14.88 -13.18 3.04
CA ASP A 76 15.72 -12.87 4.20
C ASP A 76 16.34 -11.48 4.07
N PHE A 77 16.90 -11.15 2.91
CA PHE A 77 17.43 -9.82 2.63
C PHE A 77 16.37 -8.72 2.78
N TYR A 78 15.17 -8.94 2.24
CA TYR A 78 14.04 -8.03 2.41
C TYR A 78 13.67 -7.83 3.88
N ASN A 79 13.60 -8.92 4.66
CA ASN A 79 13.21 -8.87 6.07
C ASN A 79 14.24 -8.10 6.91
N ASP A 80 15.54 -8.31 6.66
CA ASP A 80 16.62 -7.60 7.35
C ASP A 80 16.54 -6.09 7.09
N LEU A 81 16.36 -5.68 5.83
CA LEU A 81 16.21 -4.26 5.47
C LEU A 81 14.95 -3.63 6.06
N TYR A 82 13.84 -4.37 6.04
CA TYR A 82 12.59 -3.90 6.63
C TYR A 82 12.74 -3.72 8.13
N ALA A 83 13.31 -4.70 8.83
CA ALA A 83 13.52 -4.68 10.27
C ALA A 83 14.44 -3.52 10.69
N ASP A 84 15.57 -3.34 10.00
CA ASP A 84 16.50 -2.23 10.29
C ASP A 84 15.82 -0.87 10.11
N CYS A 85 15.09 -0.68 9.01
CA CYS A 85 14.33 0.55 8.79
C CYS A 85 13.26 0.77 9.86
N TYR A 86 12.48 -0.27 10.17
CA TYR A 86 11.36 -0.18 11.09
C TYR A 86 11.83 0.10 12.52
N TYR A 87 12.85 -0.62 13.01
CA TYR A 87 13.40 -0.39 14.34
C TYR A 87 14.22 0.89 14.46
N GLY A 88 14.80 1.38 13.35
CA GLY A 88 15.53 2.64 13.33
C GLY A 88 14.65 3.90 13.25
N ASN A 89 13.47 3.79 12.63
CA ASN A 89 12.65 4.97 12.28
C ASN A 89 11.21 4.94 12.81
N CYS A 90 10.65 3.77 13.13
CA CYS A 90 9.22 3.61 13.43
C CYS A 90 8.92 3.16 14.87
N ASN A 91 9.96 2.88 15.66
CA ASN A 91 9.86 2.28 16.99
C ASN A 91 10.25 3.26 18.10
#